data_AF-A0A4V1UQ94-F1
#
_entry.id   AF-A0A4V1UQ94-F1
#
_cell.length_a   1.000
_cell.length_b   1.000
_cell.length_c   1.000
_cell.angle_alpha   90.00
_cell.angle_beta   90.00
_cell.angle_gamma   90.00
#
_symmetry.space_group_name_H-M   'P 1'
#
loop_
_entity.id
_entity.type
_entity.pdbx_description
1 polymer ?
#
loop_
_entity_poly.entity_id
_entity_poly.type
_entity_poly.pdbx_seq_one_letter_code
_entity_poly.pdbx_strand_id
1 'polypeptide(L)'
;MRRSARAFTLIELLVVIAIIAILAAILFPVFAQAKEAAKKTTCLSNVKQLGTSMVLYLGDSDDTFPTVSREASMAISPVDDYGLMYTGEVYPTTAEQQEYLRLTSIGAQLNPYTKNNAMWVCPSDSTAKAEYPLGKRWTTYIYRLYFSLSQANISRGDTRYDRMYTTSFFESPAQSYIWSENWPYHDNRSIKRQDMGGNMGWSPSARMNLVFQDSHAKAMPVERCLFYNPSWPERGYDFHWPATAPDMTQTIDCR
;
A
#
# COMPACT_ATOMS: atom_id res chain seq x y z
N MET A 1 -67.16 -20.42 9.52
CA MET A 1 -66.78 -18.98 9.58
C MET A 1 -65.75 -18.69 8.49
N ARG A 2 -66.14 -18.01 7.41
CA ARG A 2 -65.21 -17.56 6.36
C ARG A 2 -64.44 -16.35 6.90
N ARG A 3 -63.13 -16.48 7.12
CA ARG A 3 -62.27 -15.33 7.44
C ARG A 3 -62.34 -14.36 6.25
N SER A 4 -62.90 -13.18 6.46
CA SER A 4 -62.81 -12.08 5.50
C SER A 4 -61.32 -11.73 5.36
N ALA A 5 -60.71 -12.07 4.23
CA ALA A 5 -59.38 -11.60 3.91
C ALA A 5 -59.48 -10.09 3.63
N ARG A 6 -58.81 -9.27 4.45
CA ARG A 6 -58.69 -7.83 4.18
C ARG A 6 -57.96 -7.67 2.85
N ALA A 7 -58.63 -7.15 1.84
CA ALA A 7 -58.01 -6.79 0.58
C ALA A 7 -57.14 -5.55 0.80
N PHE A 8 -55.86 -5.63 0.42
CA PHE A 8 -54.92 -4.52 0.51
C PHE A 8 -55.28 -3.48 -0.54
N THR A 9 -55.38 -2.21 -0.15
CA THR A 9 -55.70 -1.14 -1.10
C THR A 9 -54.45 -0.72 -1.88
N LEU A 10 -54.64 -0.27 -3.12
CA LEU A 10 -53.54 0.21 -3.97
C LEU A 10 -52.83 1.43 -3.33
N ILE A 11 -53.56 2.26 -2.58
CA ILE A 11 -53.02 3.41 -1.86
C ILE A 11 -52.09 2.97 -0.73
N GLU A 12 -52.47 1.96 0.07
CA GLU A 12 -51.60 1.42 1.13
C GLU A 12 -50.28 0.90 0.56
N LEU A 13 -50.32 0.23 -0.59
CA LEU A 13 -49.11 -0.25 -1.25
C LEU A 13 -48.23 0.91 -1.76
N LEU A 14 -48.84 1.91 -2.38
CA LEU A 14 -48.15 3.08 -2.91
C LEU A 14 -47.47 3.90 -1.80
N VAL A 15 -48.13 4.09 -0.65
CA VAL A 15 -47.55 4.83 0.48
C VAL A 15 -46.34 4.07 1.05
N VAL A 16 -46.43 2.75 1.18
CA VAL A 16 -45.31 1.94 1.71
C VAL A 16 -44.09 2.01 0.81
N ILE A 17 -44.26 1.84 -0.51
CA ILE A 17 -43.12 1.95 -1.44
C ILE A 17 -42.54 3.38 -1.46
N ALA A 18 -43.38 4.41 -1.30
CA ALA A 18 -42.91 5.79 -1.23
C ALA A 18 -42.04 6.02 0.03
N ILE A 19 -42.46 5.50 1.18
CA ILE A 19 -41.67 5.58 2.42
C ILE A 19 -40.34 4.82 2.26
N ILE A 20 -40.37 3.60 1.73
CA ILE A 20 -39.15 2.81 1.47
C ILE A 20 -38.21 3.56 0.52
N ALA A 21 -38.74 4.18 -0.54
CA ALA A 21 -37.94 4.95 -1.49
C ALA A 21 -37.26 6.15 -0.83
N ILE A 22 -37.96 6.89 0.04
CA ILE A 22 -37.39 8.02 0.79
C ILE A 22 -36.29 7.54 1.75
N LEU A 23 -36.55 6.47 2.51
CA LEU A 23 -35.58 5.91 3.44
C LEU A 23 -34.32 5.40 2.71
N ALA A 24 -34.51 4.69 1.60
CA ALA A 24 -33.42 4.19 0.77
C ALA A 24 -32.59 5.34 0.17
N ALA A 25 -33.25 6.41 -0.30
CA ALA A 25 -32.57 7.58 -0.87
C ALA A 25 -31.62 8.27 0.13
N ILE A 26 -31.95 8.27 1.42
CA ILE A 26 -31.08 8.81 2.48
C ILE A 26 -30.04 7.78 2.91
N LEU A 27 -30.41 6.50 2.99
CA LEU A 27 -29.53 5.45 3.50
C LEU A 27 -28.36 5.13 2.55
N PHE A 28 -28.58 5.12 1.23
CA PHE A 28 -27.54 4.79 0.26
C PHE A 28 -26.31 5.71 0.30
N PRO A 29 -26.43 7.06 0.27
CA PRO A 29 -25.26 7.93 0.32
C PRO A 29 -24.51 7.82 1.66
N VAL A 30 -25.24 7.70 2.78
CA VAL A 30 -24.63 7.53 4.10
C VAL A 30 -23.89 6.19 4.22
N PHE A 31 -24.50 5.12 3.72
CA PHE A 31 -23.89 3.79 3.73
C PHE A 31 -22.62 3.73 2.88
N ALA A 32 -22.61 4.40 1.72
CA ALA A 32 -21.42 4.50 0.88
C ALA A 32 -20.26 5.20 1.61
N GLN A 33 -20.53 6.31 2.28
CA GLN A 33 -19.51 7.04 3.07
C GLN A 33 -18.99 6.19 4.24
N ALA A 34 -19.89 5.52 4.98
CA ALA A 34 -19.52 4.64 6.08
C ALA A 34 -18.65 3.47 5.61
N LYS A 35 -18.97 2.88 4.45
CA LYS A 35 -18.18 1.81 3.83
C LYS A 35 -16.77 2.28 3.46
N GLU A 36 -16.62 3.45 2.87
CA GLU A 36 -15.29 3.99 2.54
C GLU A 36 -14.46 4.33 3.79
N ALA A 37 -15.09 4.88 4.83
CA ALA A 37 -14.42 5.11 6.12
C ALA A 37 -13.95 3.79 6.78
N ALA A 38 -14.75 2.73 6.68
CA ALA A 38 -14.38 1.40 7.15
C ALA A 38 -13.19 0.84 6.36
N LYS A 39 -13.21 0.92 5.02
CA LYS A 39 -12.07 0.49 4.19
C LYS A 39 -10.78 1.22 4.55
N LYS A 40 -10.83 2.55 4.71
CA LYS A 40 -9.68 3.37 5.14
C LYS A 40 -9.09 2.90 6.46
N THR A 41 -9.95 2.63 7.44
CA THR A 41 -9.55 2.11 8.75
C THR A 41 -8.90 0.73 8.62
N THR A 42 -9.45 -0.14 7.78
CA THR A 42 -8.88 -1.45 7.49
C THR A 42 -7.51 -1.33 6.81
N CYS A 43 -7.30 -0.42 5.86
CA CYS A 43 -6.00 -0.24 5.22
C CYS A 43 -4.92 0.17 6.23
N LEU A 44 -5.24 1.11 7.13
CA LEU A 44 -4.32 1.52 8.20
C LEU A 44 -4.03 0.35 9.18
N SER A 45 -5.05 -0.43 9.53
CA SER A 45 -4.88 -1.62 10.39
C SER A 45 -4.03 -2.70 9.72
N ASN A 46 -4.24 -2.94 8.43
CA ASN A 46 -3.50 -3.91 7.63
C ASN A 46 -2.02 -3.56 7.57
N VAL A 47 -1.68 -2.31 7.22
CA VAL A 47 -0.27 -1.89 7.19
C VAL A 47 0.36 -1.92 8.58
N LYS A 48 -0.36 -1.51 9.63
CA LYS A 48 0.14 -1.61 11.01
C LYS A 48 0.49 -3.05 11.38
N GLN A 49 -0.35 -4.00 11.00
CA GLN A 49 -0.08 -5.42 11.24
C GLN A 49 1.17 -5.88 10.47
N LEU A 50 1.43 -5.40 9.25
CA LEU A 50 2.71 -5.66 8.55
C LEU A 50 3.91 -5.08 9.31
N GLY A 51 3.76 -3.88 9.89
CA GLY A 51 4.74 -3.30 10.79
C GLY A 51 5.01 -4.17 12.01
N THR A 52 3.96 -4.72 12.63
CA THR A 52 4.10 -5.66 13.75
C THR A 52 4.79 -6.95 13.32
N SER A 53 4.44 -7.51 12.15
CA SER A 53 5.10 -8.68 11.59
C SER A 53 6.61 -8.43 11.35
N MET A 54 6.98 -7.22 10.96
CA MET A 54 8.39 -6.82 10.83
C MET A 54 9.13 -6.86 12.17
N VAL A 55 8.54 -6.32 13.24
CA VAL A 55 9.15 -6.35 14.57
C VAL A 55 9.37 -7.79 15.06
N LEU A 56 8.40 -8.68 14.79
CA LEU A 56 8.56 -10.11 15.09
C LEU A 56 9.70 -10.74 14.29
N TYR A 57 9.77 -10.45 12.98
CA TYR A 57 10.86 -10.92 12.11
C TYR A 57 12.24 -10.48 12.61
N LEU A 58 12.39 -9.21 13.02
CA LEU A 58 13.64 -8.66 13.53
C LEU A 58 14.12 -9.40 14.78
N GLY A 59 13.20 -9.79 15.66
CA GLY A 59 13.51 -10.58 16.85
C GLY A 59 14.12 -11.96 16.55
N ASP A 60 13.73 -12.56 15.43
CA ASP A 60 14.19 -13.89 15.00
C ASP A 60 15.37 -13.83 14.01
N SER A 61 15.73 -12.63 13.51
CA SER A 61 16.71 -12.43 12.43
C SER A 61 17.91 -11.57 12.85
N ASP A 62 18.37 -11.69 14.10
CA ASP A 62 19.50 -10.92 14.65
C ASP A 62 19.38 -9.41 14.38
N ASP A 63 18.19 -8.85 14.56
CA ASP A 63 17.88 -7.43 14.35
C ASP A 63 18.12 -6.91 12.92
N THR A 64 18.23 -7.83 11.95
CA THR A 64 18.46 -7.49 10.55
C THR A 64 17.14 -7.41 9.80
N PHE A 65 16.90 -6.33 9.06
CA PHE A 65 15.73 -6.19 8.21
C PHE A 65 15.73 -7.22 7.06
N PRO A 66 14.55 -7.69 6.61
CA PRO A 66 14.42 -8.48 5.40
C PRO A 66 15.11 -7.79 4.23
N THR A 67 16.11 -8.43 3.66
CA THR A 67 16.73 -7.98 2.41
C THR A 67 16.06 -8.73 1.25
N VAL A 68 15.66 -8.00 0.22
CA VAL A 68 15.02 -8.58 -0.98
C VAL A 68 15.80 -8.17 -2.22
N SER A 69 15.87 -9.04 -3.23
CA SER A 69 16.24 -8.54 -4.55
C SER A 69 15.17 -7.55 -5.01
N ARG A 70 15.53 -6.63 -5.90
CA ARG A 70 14.62 -5.59 -6.36
C ARG A 70 13.34 -6.19 -6.97
N GLU A 71 13.47 -7.28 -7.71
CA GLU A 71 12.34 -7.99 -8.33
C GLU A 71 11.48 -8.73 -7.28
N ALA A 72 12.09 -9.23 -6.20
CA ALA A 72 11.40 -9.94 -5.12
C ALA A 72 10.63 -9.00 -4.19
N SER A 73 10.94 -7.71 -4.24
CA SER A 73 10.21 -6.70 -3.48
C SER A 73 8.80 -6.42 -4.03
N MET A 74 8.54 -6.66 -5.32
CA MET A 74 7.37 -6.09 -6.02
C MET A 74 6.89 -6.84 -7.28
N ALA A 75 6.55 -8.14 -7.22
CA ALA A 75 6.07 -8.90 -8.40
C ALA A 75 4.92 -8.20 -9.19
N ILE A 76 5.18 -7.81 -10.45
CA ILE A 76 4.23 -7.12 -11.37
C ILE A 76 4.48 -7.56 -12.84
N SER A 77 3.47 -8.10 -13.56
CA SER A 77 3.43 -8.21 -15.06
C SER A 77 2.13 -8.83 -15.67
N PRO A 78 1.23 -8.12 -16.38
CA PRO A 78 1.58 -7.03 -17.27
C PRO A 78 0.76 -5.76 -17.00
N VAL A 79 1.48 -4.65 -16.95
CA VAL A 79 1.02 -3.25 -17.11
C VAL A 79 -0.24 -2.85 -16.34
N ASP A 80 -0.01 -2.29 -15.16
CA ASP A 80 -0.71 -1.09 -14.69
C ASP A 80 0.35 -0.23 -13.98
N ASP A 81 0.25 1.09 -14.13
CA ASP A 81 1.18 2.17 -13.80
C ASP A 81 1.72 2.20 -12.35
N TYR A 82 2.21 1.11 -11.77
CA TYR A 82 2.85 1.09 -10.44
C TYR A 82 4.13 0.27 -10.44
N GLY A 83 4.24 -0.71 -11.35
CA GLY A 83 5.47 -1.49 -11.52
C GLY A 83 6.56 -0.81 -12.34
N LEU A 84 6.20 0.23 -13.09
CA LEU A 84 7.16 1.05 -13.83
C LEU A 84 7.93 2.03 -12.94
N MET A 85 7.67 2.06 -11.62
CA MET A 85 8.41 2.94 -10.74
C MET A 85 9.86 2.56 -10.48
N TYR A 86 10.21 1.29 -10.73
CA TYR A 86 11.55 0.82 -10.47
C TYR A 86 12.12 0.08 -11.67
N THR A 87 12.77 0.84 -12.54
CA THR A 87 14.12 0.48 -13.01
C THR A 87 14.29 -0.57 -14.13
N GLY A 88 13.33 -0.71 -15.04
CA GLY A 88 13.63 -1.12 -16.43
C GLY A 88 14.47 -2.40 -16.66
N GLU A 89 14.44 -3.41 -15.79
CA GLU A 89 15.27 -4.62 -15.95
C GLU A 89 14.49 -5.94 -15.80
N VAL A 90 15.01 -6.92 -16.52
CA VAL A 90 14.65 -8.33 -16.74
C VAL A 90 13.50 -8.88 -15.88
N TYR A 91 12.34 -9.07 -16.52
CA TYR A 91 11.22 -9.84 -15.98
C TYR A 91 11.63 -11.30 -15.70
N PRO A 92 11.05 -11.96 -14.69
CA PRO A 92 11.23 -13.40 -14.45
C PRO A 92 10.58 -14.19 -15.61
N THR A 93 11.35 -14.49 -16.64
CA THR A 93 10.89 -15.21 -17.84
C THR A 93 11.02 -16.72 -17.67
N THR A 94 11.80 -17.19 -16.70
CA THR A 94 11.98 -18.62 -16.42
C THR A 94 11.23 -19.06 -15.16
N ALA A 95 10.82 -20.33 -15.10
CA ALA A 95 10.17 -20.91 -13.92
C ALA A 95 11.05 -20.85 -12.66
N GLU A 96 12.38 -20.93 -12.83
CA GLU A 96 13.34 -20.82 -11.74
C GLU A 96 13.37 -19.41 -11.14
N GLN A 97 13.39 -18.37 -11.98
CA GLN A 97 13.31 -16.98 -11.55
C GLN A 97 12.00 -16.70 -10.81
N GLN A 98 10.91 -17.23 -11.34
CA GLN A 98 9.57 -17.15 -10.77
C GLN A 98 9.48 -17.78 -9.38
N GLU A 99 10.03 -18.99 -9.22
CA GLU A 99 10.07 -19.71 -7.95
C GLU A 99 10.99 -19.03 -6.93
N TYR A 100 12.14 -18.53 -7.38
CA TYR A 100 13.04 -17.73 -6.55
C TYR A 100 12.32 -16.52 -5.94
N LEU A 101 11.58 -15.76 -6.75
CA LEU A 101 10.79 -14.62 -6.27
C LEU A 101 9.71 -15.06 -5.28
N ARG A 102 9.04 -16.18 -5.54
CA ARG A 102 8.03 -16.73 -4.63
C ARG A 102 8.61 -17.05 -3.26
N LEU A 103 9.84 -17.56 -3.21
CA LEU A 103 10.52 -17.95 -1.97
C LEU A 103 11.23 -16.80 -1.25
N THR A 104 11.70 -15.79 -1.97
CA THR A 104 12.53 -14.71 -1.41
C THR A 104 11.82 -13.37 -1.26
N SER A 105 10.56 -13.26 -1.72
CA SER A 105 9.79 -12.03 -1.56
C SER A 105 9.61 -11.61 -0.10
N ILE A 106 9.37 -10.32 0.11
CA ILE A 106 9.05 -9.80 1.44
C ILE A 106 7.83 -10.51 2.04
N GLY A 107 6.85 -10.87 1.20
CA GLY A 107 5.68 -11.63 1.60
C GLY A 107 6.04 -13.03 2.11
N ALA A 108 6.97 -13.71 1.43
CA ALA A 108 7.43 -15.03 1.85
C ALA A 108 8.24 -14.97 3.16
N GLN A 109 9.13 -13.98 3.29
CA GLN A 109 9.94 -13.78 4.49
C GLN A 109 9.08 -13.44 5.72
N LEU A 110 8.01 -12.65 5.54
CA LEU A 110 7.10 -12.28 6.63
C LEU A 110 5.93 -13.25 6.84
N ASN A 111 5.75 -14.23 5.95
CA ASN A 111 4.64 -15.20 6.03
C ASN A 111 4.47 -15.80 7.45
N PRO A 112 5.54 -16.27 8.13
CA PRO A 112 5.43 -16.85 9.48
C PRO A 112 4.85 -15.90 10.53
N TYR A 113 4.98 -14.58 10.30
CA TYR A 113 4.59 -13.52 11.24
C TYR A 113 3.31 -12.81 10.81
N THR A 114 2.72 -13.20 9.68
CA THR A 114 1.47 -12.61 9.14
C THR A 114 0.28 -13.54 9.37
N LYS A 115 -0.89 -12.95 9.63
CA LYS A 115 -2.10 -13.74 9.94
C LYS A 115 -2.78 -14.34 8.71
N ASN A 116 -2.70 -13.64 7.57
CA ASN A 116 -3.30 -14.04 6.30
C ASN A 116 -2.79 -13.14 5.17
N ASN A 117 -3.01 -13.54 3.92
CA ASN A 117 -2.59 -12.74 2.76
C ASN A 117 -3.46 -11.50 2.49
N ALA A 118 -4.70 -11.45 2.99
CA ALA A 118 -5.60 -10.32 2.75
C ALA A 118 -5.09 -9.02 3.38
N MET A 119 -4.23 -9.10 4.40
CA MET A 119 -3.60 -7.93 5.01
C MET A 119 -2.61 -7.20 4.09
N TRP A 120 -2.14 -7.85 3.01
CA TRP A 120 -1.24 -7.23 2.04
C TRP A 120 -1.98 -6.33 1.05
N VAL A 121 -3.30 -6.29 1.13
CA VAL A 121 -4.18 -5.50 0.26
C VAL A 121 -4.93 -4.47 1.08
N CYS A 122 -5.00 -3.24 0.59
CA CYS A 122 -5.92 -2.23 1.08
C CYS A 122 -7.29 -2.46 0.43
N PRO A 123 -8.41 -2.58 1.17
CA PRO A 123 -9.73 -2.75 0.56
C PRO A 123 -10.20 -1.59 -0.35
N SER A 124 -9.54 -0.43 -0.30
CA SER A 124 -9.76 0.68 -1.24
C SER A 124 -9.00 0.50 -2.56
N ASP A 125 -8.12 -0.49 -2.65
CA ASP A 125 -7.34 -0.82 -3.83
C ASP A 125 -7.95 -2.01 -4.57
N SER A 126 -8.52 -1.74 -5.75
CA SER A 126 -9.14 -2.76 -6.60
C SER A 126 -8.16 -3.51 -7.50
N THR A 127 -6.92 -3.04 -7.64
CA THR A 127 -5.96 -3.62 -8.60
C THR A 127 -4.98 -4.58 -7.93
N ALA A 128 -4.78 -4.49 -6.61
CA ALA A 128 -4.05 -5.50 -5.84
C ALA A 128 -4.82 -6.84 -5.70
N LYS A 129 -4.09 -7.96 -5.63
CA LYS A 129 -4.67 -9.32 -5.52
C LYS A 129 -4.27 -9.98 -4.20
N ALA A 130 -5.18 -10.79 -3.63
CA ALA A 130 -4.94 -11.46 -2.35
C ALA A 130 -3.98 -12.65 -2.45
N GLU A 131 -3.76 -13.18 -3.64
CA GLU A 131 -2.80 -14.23 -3.91
C GLU A 131 -1.60 -13.64 -4.65
N TYR A 132 -0.50 -14.38 -4.69
CA TYR A 132 0.74 -13.98 -5.36
C TYR A 132 0.82 -14.61 -6.76
N PRO A 133 0.14 -14.08 -7.80
CA PRO A 133 0.37 -14.50 -9.16
C PRO A 133 1.59 -13.76 -9.71
N LEU A 134 2.48 -14.51 -10.35
CA LEU A 134 3.51 -13.92 -11.21
C LEU A 134 2.80 -13.28 -12.38
N GLY A 135 2.49 -12.01 -12.20
CA GLY A 135 1.91 -11.20 -13.24
C GLY A 135 0.85 -10.18 -12.87
N LYS A 136 0.63 -9.89 -11.58
CA LYS A 136 -0.19 -8.73 -11.17
C LYS A 136 0.39 -8.16 -9.90
N ARG A 137 0.13 -6.89 -9.62
CA ARG A 137 0.50 -6.30 -8.34
C ARG A 137 -0.18 -7.08 -7.22
N TRP A 138 0.61 -7.71 -6.37
CA TRP A 138 0.11 -8.54 -5.28
C TRP A 138 -0.18 -7.74 -4.01
N THR A 139 0.48 -6.60 -3.81
CA THR A 139 0.34 -5.80 -2.58
C THR A 139 0.06 -4.32 -2.84
N THR A 140 -0.69 -3.72 -1.92
CA THR A 140 -0.88 -2.27 -1.78
C THR A 140 0.26 -1.60 -1.00
N TYR A 141 0.99 -2.35 -0.20
CA TYR A 141 1.98 -1.79 0.70
C TYR A 141 3.38 -2.06 0.15
N ILE A 142 4.13 -0.98 -0.08
CA ILE A 142 5.51 -1.06 -0.49
C ILE A 142 6.38 -1.21 0.75
N TYR A 143 7.20 -2.25 0.71
CA TYR A 143 8.36 -2.37 1.56
C TYR A 143 9.48 -1.49 1.01
N ARG A 144 10.06 -0.64 1.86
CA ARG A 144 11.04 0.37 1.44
C ARG A 144 12.25 -0.25 0.72
N LEU A 145 12.53 0.27 -0.46
CA LEU A 145 13.51 -0.26 -1.42
C LEU A 145 14.98 0.01 -1.01
N TYR A 146 15.25 0.76 0.06
CA TYR A 146 16.57 0.79 0.68
C TYR A 146 16.97 -0.58 1.25
N PHE A 147 15.99 -1.33 1.76
CA PHE A 147 16.18 -2.74 2.16
C PHE A 147 16.21 -3.69 0.94
N SER A 148 16.00 -3.15 -0.26
CA SER A 148 16.24 -3.88 -1.49
C SER A 148 17.61 -3.53 -2.05
N LEU A 149 18.26 -4.51 -2.63
CA LEU A 149 19.57 -4.33 -3.23
C LEU A 149 19.36 -3.54 -4.53
N SER A 150 19.70 -2.25 -4.49
CA SER A 150 19.26 -1.26 -5.49
C SER A 150 19.68 -1.54 -6.95
N GLN A 151 20.51 -2.55 -7.23
CA GLN A 151 21.05 -2.85 -8.56
C GLN A 151 21.24 -4.34 -8.90
N ALA A 152 20.78 -5.27 -8.07
CA ALA A 152 20.95 -6.70 -8.35
C ALA A 152 19.67 -7.29 -8.94
N ASN A 153 19.66 -7.41 -10.27
CA ASN A 153 18.67 -8.23 -10.96
C ASN A 153 18.80 -9.69 -10.52
N ILE A 154 17.69 -10.43 -10.43
CA ILE A 154 17.70 -11.89 -10.29
C ILE A 154 18.60 -12.62 -11.30
N SER A 155 18.91 -12.00 -12.44
CA SER A 155 19.83 -12.54 -13.46
C SER A 155 21.32 -12.41 -13.12
N ARG A 156 21.68 -11.63 -12.09
CA ARG A 156 23.07 -11.41 -11.64
C ARG A 156 23.46 -12.21 -10.39
N GLY A 157 22.56 -13.04 -9.86
CA GLY A 157 22.77 -13.82 -8.63
C GLY A 157 22.19 -13.14 -7.37
N ASP A 158 22.08 -13.91 -6.28
CA ASP A 158 21.57 -13.44 -4.97
C ASP A 158 22.67 -12.69 -4.19
N THR A 159 22.47 -11.39 -3.98
CA THR A 159 23.41 -10.50 -3.29
C THR A 159 22.86 -10.00 -1.95
N ARG A 160 21.84 -10.66 -1.38
CA ARG A 160 21.21 -10.26 -0.11
C ARG A 160 22.18 -10.13 1.06
N TYR A 161 23.27 -10.88 1.03
CA TYR A 161 24.31 -10.83 2.05
C TYR A 161 25.24 -9.61 1.94
N ASP A 162 25.25 -8.91 0.80
CA ASP A 162 26.20 -7.82 0.55
C ASP A 162 25.80 -6.50 1.25
N ARG A 163 24.52 -6.35 1.62
CA ARG A 163 24.02 -5.21 2.39
C ARG A 163 22.87 -5.60 3.31
N MET A 164 23.18 -5.76 4.59
CA MET A 164 22.22 -5.94 5.67
C MET A 164 22.00 -4.62 6.41
N TYR A 165 20.75 -4.32 6.75
CA TYR A 165 20.40 -3.16 7.56
C TYR A 165 19.89 -3.63 8.91
N THR A 166 20.43 -3.09 10.00
CA THR A 166 19.96 -3.35 11.35
C THR A 166 19.13 -2.18 11.87
N THR A 167 18.42 -2.35 12.99
CA THR A 167 17.63 -1.23 13.55
C THR A 167 18.51 -0.07 13.99
N SER A 168 19.75 -0.36 14.40
CA SER A 168 20.75 0.64 14.81
C SER A 168 21.23 1.55 13.67
N PHE A 169 20.94 1.20 12.41
CA PHE A 169 21.26 2.06 11.27
C PHE A 169 20.43 3.35 11.23
N PHE A 170 19.29 3.37 11.93
CA PHE A 170 18.35 4.49 11.92
C PHE A 170 18.43 5.29 13.21
N GLU A 171 18.78 6.57 13.10
CA GLU A 171 18.93 7.46 14.26
C GLU A 171 17.58 7.79 14.94
N SER A 172 16.48 7.75 14.18
CA SER A 172 15.14 8.16 14.66
C SER A 172 14.05 7.17 14.25
N PRO A 173 13.88 6.04 14.97
CA PRO A 173 12.91 5.00 14.61
C PRO A 173 11.45 5.47 14.50
N ALA A 174 11.04 6.42 15.33
CA ALA A 174 9.70 7.00 15.29
C ALA A 174 9.48 7.97 14.10
N GLN A 175 10.50 8.23 13.30
CA GLN A 175 10.40 9.07 12.12
C GLN A 175 10.83 8.34 10.84
N SER A 176 11.63 7.28 10.97
CA SER A 176 11.96 6.34 9.90
C SER A 176 10.82 5.39 9.60
N TYR A 177 10.21 5.49 8.42
CA TYR A 177 9.17 4.55 8.00
C TYR A 177 9.69 3.45 7.08
N ILE A 178 9.15 2.25 7.32
CA ILE A 178 9.56 0.98 6.72
C ILE A 178 8.52 0.46 5.71
N TRP A 179 7.26 0.84 5.90
CA TRP A 179 6.16 0.55 4.99
C TRP A 179 5.42 1.82 4.61
N SER A 180 4.94 1.87 3.38
CA SER A 180 3.96 2.87 2.94
C SER A 180 2.97 2.23 1.98
N GLU A 181 1.80 2.84 1.82
CA GLU A 181 1.00 2.60 0.61
C GLU A 181 1.84 2.97 -0.64
N ASN A 182 1.48 2.42 -1.80
CA ASN A 182 2.06 2.86 -3.09
C ASN A 182 1.23 3.94 -3.79
N TRP A 183 0.01 4.20 -3.30
CA TRP A 183 -0.90 5.22 -3.80
C TRP A 183 -1.81 5.68 -2.66
N PRO A 184 -2.30 6.94 -2.64
CA PRO A 184 -3.29 7.42 -1.68
C PRO A 184 -4.70 6.86 -1.97
N TYR A 185 -4.89 5.53 -1.86
CA TYR A 185 -6.13 4.86 -2.29
C TYR A 185 -7.40 5.41 -1.63
N HIS A 186 -7.32 5.84 -0.38
CA HIS A 186 -8.44 6.40 0.39
C HIS A 186 -8.50 7.93 0.36
N ASP A 187 -7.56 8.58 -0.31
CA ASP A 187 -7.49 10.04 -0.43
C ASP A 187 -6.92 10.48 -1.79
N ASN A 188 -7.40 9.83 -2.86
CA ASN A 188 -6.91 10.03 -4.22
C ASN A 188 -7.35 11.40 -4.76
N ARG A 189 -6.59 12.43 -4.41
CA ARG A 189 -6.79 13.81 -4.86
C ARG A 189 -5.70 14.17 -5.85
N SER A 190 -6.07 14.41 -7.10
CA SER A 190 -5.15 14.88 -8.15
C SER A 190 -5.48 16.32 -8.54
N ILE A 191 -4.46 17.16 -8.68
CA ILE A 191 -4.57 18.59 -9.01
C ILE A 191 -3.58 18.95 -10.10
N LYS A 192 -3.83 20.04 -10.84
CA LYS A 192 -2.80 20.64 -11.69
C LYS A 192 -1.71 21.26 -10.81
N ARG A 193 -0.46 20.89 -11.06
CA ARG A 193 0.72 21.27 -10.26
C ARG A 193 1.60 22.21 -11.08
N GLN A 194 1.83 23.43 -10.60
CA GLN A 194 2.66 24.42 -11.30
C GLN A 194 4.13 23.99 -11.37
N ASP A 195 4.63 23.41 -10.28
CA ASP A 195 5.93 22.75 -10.15
C ASP A 195 6.12 21.57 -11.12
N MET A 196 5.03 21.01 -11.65
CA MET A 196 5.02 19.97 -12.70
C MET A 196 4.75 20.54 -14.10
N GLY A 197 4.98 21.84 -14.32
CA GLY A 197 4.71 22.48 -15.60
C GLY A 197 3.23 22.52 -15.98
N GLY A 198 2.32 22.45 -14.99
CA GLY A 198 0.87 22.44 -15.19
C GLY A 198 0.25 21.06 -15.40
N ASN A 199 1.05 19.98 -15.33
CA ASN A 199 0.56 18.61 -15.40
C ASN A 199 -0.27 18.22 -14.17
N MET A 200 -1.08 17.17 -14.33
CA MET A 200 -1.79 16.56 -13.20
C MET A 200 -0.79 15.81 -12.31
N GLY A 201 -0.98 15.92 -10.99
CA GLY A 201 -0.23 15.18 -9.98
C GLY A 201 -1.00 15.13 -8.67
N TRP A 202 -0.56 14.31 -7.71
CA TRP A 202 -1.29 14.21 -6.45
C TRP A 202 -1.25 15.54 -5.70
N SER A 203 -2.35 15.85 -5.00
CA SER A 203 -2.40 16.95 -4.06
C SER A 203 -1.34 16.72 -2.99
N PRO A 204 -0.55 17.74 -2.61
CA PRO A 204 0.40 17.64 -1.50
C PRO A 204 -0.23 17.16 -0.20
N SER A 205 -1.50 17.56 -0.01
CA SER A 205 -2.30 17.20 1.14
C SER A 205 -2.89 15.80 1.08
N ALA A 206 -2.84 15.10 -0.07
CA ALA A 206 -3.32 13.72 -0.24
C ALA A 206 -2.62 12.82 0.77
N ARG A 207 -3.36 11.95 1.43
CA ARG A 207 -2.86 11.16 2.55
C ARG A 207 -2.58 9.72 2.14
N MET A 208 -1.46 9.20 2.64
CA MET A 208 -1.10 7.79 2.56
C MET A 208 -0.88 7.23 3.96
N ASN A 209 -1.07 5.94 4.13
CA ASN A 209 -0.74 5.23 5.36
C ASN A 209 0.74 4.82 5.33
N LEU A 210 1.43 5.10 6.43
CA LEU A 210 2.84 4.77 6.64
C LEU A 210 2.98 4.02 7.95
N VAL A 211 4.01 3.17 8.04
CA VAL A 211 4.41 2.50 9.28
C VAL A 211 5.86 2.79 9.55
N PHE A 212 6.10 3.28 10.76
CA PHE A 212 7.41 3.61 11.27
C PHE A 212 8.13 2.39 11.83
N GLN A 213 9.44 2.52 12.02
CA GLN A 213 10.30 1.44 12.47
C GLN A 213 9.91 0.93 13.86
N ASP A 214 9.39 1.80 14.72
CA ASP A 214 8.81 1.43 16.01
C ASP A 214 7.40 0.80 15.90
N SER A 215 6.96 0.44 14.70
CA SER A 215 5.67 -0.16 14.33
C SER A 215 4.42 0.71 14.43
N HIS A 216 4.53 1.98 14.84
CA HIS A 216 3.35 2.84 14.82
C HIS A 216 2.96 3.16 13.38
N ALA A 217 1.65 3.27 13.13
CA ALA A 217 1.11 3.55 11.80
C ALA A 217 0.35 4.87 11.81
N LYS A 218 0.55 5.68 10.77
CA LYS A 218 -0.08 7.00 10.65
C LYS A 218 -0.40 7.31 9.20
N ALA A 219 -1.59 7.84 8.97
CA ALA A 219 -1.92 8.48 7.70
C ALA A 219 -1.28 9.86 7.67
N MET A 220 -0.49 10.22 6.65
CA MET A 220 0.15 11.54 6.53
C MET A 220 0.04 12.10 5.11
N PRO A 221 0.03 13.44 4.96
CA PRO A 221 0.15 14.08 3.65
C PRO A 221 1.40 13.60 2.93
N VAL A 222 1.30 13.35 1.63
CA VAL A 222 2.42 12.90 0.80
C VAL A 222 3.58 13.89 0.82
N GLU A 223 3.29 15.18 0.86
CA GLU A 223 4.31 16.24 0.89
C GLU A 223 5.19 16.25 2.14
N ARG A 224 4.71 15.66 3.24
CA ARG A 224 5.47 15.67 4.50
C ARG A 224 6.58 14.63 4.52
N CYS A 225 6.44 13.55 3.76
CA CYS A 225 7.27 12.36 3.94
C CYS A 225 7.85 11.80 2.65
N LEU A 226 7.38 12.28 1.49
CA LEU A 226 7.86 11.89 0.17
C LEU A 226 8.54 13.08 -0.50
N PHE A 227 9.67 12.82 -1.16
CA PHE A 227 10.35 13.81 -1.98
C PHE A 227 9.52 14.13 -3.23
N TYR A 228 9.54 15.38 -3.68
CA TYR A 228 8.90 15.77 -4.94
C TYR A 228 9.81 15.42 -6.12
N ASN A 229 9.35 14.59 -7.06
CA ASN A 229 10.13 14.21 -8.24
C ASN A 229 9.53 14.79 -9.53
N PRO A 230 10.10 15.89 -10.08
CA PRO A 230 9.56 16.57 -11.26
C PRO A 230 9.69 15.75 -12.54
N SER A 231 10.54 14.71 -12.57
CA SER A 231 10.74 13.87 -13.74
C SER A 231 9.63 12.83 -13.95
N TRP A 232 8.65 12.75 -13.03
CA TRP A 232 7.57 11.76 -13.02
C TRP A 232 6.22 12.45 -13.25
N PRO A 233 5.88 12.78 -14.52
CA PRO A 233 4.56 13.30 -14.83
C PRO A 233 3.49 12.31 -14.33
N GLU A 234 2.39 12.83 -13.79
CA GLU A 234 1.24 12.09 -13.21
C GLU A 234 1.30 11.71 -11.72
N ARG A 235 2.49 11.63 -11.08
CA ARG A 235 2.60 11.23 -9.66
C ARG A 235 3.07 12.33 -8.72
N GLY A 236 4.02 13.15 -9.19
CA GLY A 236 4.59 14.28 -8.42
C GLY A 236 5.48 13.88 -7.23
N TYR A 237 5.30 12.72 -6.60
CA TYR A 237 6.08 12.31 -5.44
C TYR A 237 6.90 11.04 -5.69
N ASP A 238 8.08 10.98 -5.06
CA ASP A 238 8.95 9.82 -5.02
C ASP A 238 8.63 9.00 -3.76
N PHE A 239 8.08 7.80 -3.97
CA PHE A 239 7.66 6.89 -2.92
C PHE A 239 8.81 6.18 -2.22
N HIS A 240 10.06 6.56 -2.48
CA HIS A 240 11.24 5.82 -2.05
C HIS A 240 12.25 6.72 -1.39
N TRP A 241 12.34 7.96 -1.85
CA TRP A 241 13.20 8.95 -1.24
C TRP A 241 12.42 9.78 -0.23
N PRO A 242 12.69 9.64 1.08
CA PRO A 242 12.24 10.65 2.01
C PRO A 242 12.91 11.97 1.64
N ALA A 243 12.34 13.08 2.07
CA ALA A 243 13.07 14.34 2.04
C ALA A 243 14.33 14.15 2.91
N THR A 244 15.50 13.98 2.29
CA THR A 244 16.75 13.63 2.99
C THR A 244 17.47 14.88 3.50
N ALA A 245 18.16 14.72 4.63
CA ALA A 245 19.35 15.49 4.96
C ALA A 245 20.55 15.08 4.05
N PRO A 246 21.61 15.91 3.93
CA PRO A 246 22.66 15.76 2.89
C PRO A 246 23.51 14.48 2.92
N ASP A 247 23.42 13.67 3.96
CA ASP A 247 24.32 12.55 4.29
C ASP A 247 23.66 11.17 4.15
N MET A 248 22.44 11.10 3.61
CA MET A 248 21.63 9.87 3.53
C MET A 248 21.32 9.20 4.88
N THR A 249 21.62 9.84 6.02
CA THR A 249 21.04 9.45 7.31
C THR A 249 19.57 9.91 7.31
N GLN A 250 18.68 9.01 7.72
CA GLN A 250 17.27 9.33 7.81
C GLN A 250 17.00 10.18 9.05
N THR A 251 17.11 11.51 8.93
CA THR A 251 16.17 12.39 9.63
C THR A 251 14.98 12.63 8.71
N ILE A 252 14.07 11.66 8.65
CA ILE A 252 12.76 11.92 8.08
C ILE A 252 11.99 12.71 9.13
N ASP A 253 12.14 14.02 9.21
CA ASP A 253 11.32 14.80 10.15
C ASP A 253 9.89 14.97 9.59
N CYS A 254 9.08 13.90 9.64
CA CYS A 254 7.65 13.93 9.30
C CYS A 254 6.78 14.69 10.37
N ARG A 255 7.37 15.63 11.14
CA ARG A 255 6.65 16.44 12.15
C ARG A 255 5.63 17.39 11.51
#